data_AF-A0A484B687-F1
#
_entry.id   AF-A0A484B687-F1
#
_cell.length_a   1.000
_cell.length_b   1.000
_cell.length_c   1.000
_cell.angle_alpha   90.00
_cell.angle_beta   90.00
_cell.angle_gamma   90.00
#
_symmetry.space_group_name_H-M   'P 1'
#
loop_
_entity.id
_entity.type
_entity.pdbx_description
1 polymer ?
#
loop_
_entity_poly.entity_id
_entity_poly.type
_entity_poly.pdbx_seq_one_letter_code
_entity_poly.pdbx_strand_id
1 'polypeptide(L)'
;MEELQDSSIHHMTAKVIAAIKNTKCYEPIYNELQRLAASASVDKNDMRNTLEDAIRAAGLETEIRNMIYNLVRSRLKKIELPDARLTPKSSQSDPLSYLKRAGVLWDRRVRKSLNAMCGELKVPLHGQPRISADREDFITKWNELSNYNMDLANYRPVYAPKDLLEVLLSLKGPSRPNENSDQIPQWEFSHIALPVKNLFELRTHYADLLRNDPYGVHDLAVQCQRILDSKLAPMCQQYLKKGATPAPYRGALWAAVLDSKLHDYDIENWQKLRNSVWTTDHIVDKLVFKDIQLTASNDDQYFVFEDVLYQVLLCFSRDTEIANCVEYETFPVKGKTYEGPPSGVVPFHGICMFAAPFCYLFDSPVSLYYTFRAFYIRYCHRLTTINTHPQGIVSLCLLFEKLLQTYEPHLWSHFRELQIQPLRVVFKWLMRGFSGHLPPDQLLVLWDLILGFDSLEILPLFAIIILSFRKESIMQVSSLDSIEAILADLSSIRVLPLVQLALSRD
;
A
#
# COMPACT_ATOMS: atom_id res chain seq x y z
N MET A 1 19.03 25.73 23.34
CA MET A 1 18.46 25.26 22.06
C MET A 1 19.20 24.02 21.58
N GLU A 2 20.52 24.05 21.50
CA GLU A 2 21.36 22.86 21.20
C GLU A 2 21.18 21.72 22.23
N GLU A 3 21.20 21.99 23.53
CA GLU A 3 20.99 20.95 24.56
C GLU A 3 19.62 20.25 24.49
N LEU A 4 18.57 20.97 24.07
CA LEU A 4 17.23 20.41 23.86
C LEU A 4 17.18 19.57 22.58
N GLN A 5 17.97 19.94 21.58
CA GLN A 5 18.10 19.23 20.31
C GLN A 5 18.92 17.94 20.49
N ASP A 6 20.01 17.98 21.25
CA ASP A 6 20.80 16.81 21.64
C ASP A 6 20.01 15.85 22.52
N SER A 7 19.26 16.35 23.52
CA SER A 7 18.37 15.53 24.34
C SER A 7 17.30 14.80 23.49
N SER A 8 16.76 15.49 22.47
CA SER A 8 15.81 14.92 21.51
C SER A 8 16.44 13.81 20.64
N ILE A 9 17.67 14.05 20.15
CA ILE A 9 18.42 13.07 19.34
C ILE A 9 18.76 11.83 20.17
N HIS A 10 19.20 11.99 21.42
CA HIS A 10 19.48 10.86 22.32
C HIS A 10 18.23 10.03 22.60
N HIS A 11 17.09 10.68 22.84
CA HIS A 11 15.81 10.00 23.04
C HIS A 11 15.33 9.24 21.79
N MET A 12 15.46 9.85 20.61
CA MET A 12 15.15 9.19 19.34
C MET A 12 16.08 7.99 19.10
N THR A 13 17.37 8.13 19.40
CA THR A 13 18.37 7.06 19.28
C THR A 13 18.02 5.89 20.19
N ALA A 14 17.66 6.14 21.45
CA ALA A 14 17.25 5.09 22.39
C ALA A 14 16.01 4.32 21.91
N LYS A 15 15.01 5.02 21.37
CA LYS A 15 13.81 4.40 20.77
C LYS A 15 14.15 3.54 19.55
N VAL A 16 15.02 4.03 18.66
CA VAL A 16 15.47 3.28 17.49
C VAL A 16 16.19 2.00 17.93
N ILE A 17 17.12 2.09 18.87
CA ILE A 17 17.84 0.91 19.40
C ILE A 17 16.87 -0.11 19.99
N ALA A 18 15.90 0.33 20.79
CA ALA A 18 14.88 -0.56 21.35
C ALA A 18 14.01 -1.20 20.26
N ALA A 19 13.67 -0.46 19.20
CA ALA A 19 12.94 -1.01 18.06
C ALA A 19 13.76 -2.04 17.29
N ILE A 20 15.04 -1.76 17.03
CA ILE A 20 15.98 -2.66 16.34
C ILE A 20 16.08 -3.99 17.08
N LYS A 21 16.24 -3.99 18.41
CA LYS A 21 16.33 -5.22 19.23
C LYS A 21 15.11 -6.13 19.13
N ASN A 22 13.96 -5.59 18.75
CA ASN A 22 12.72 -6.34 18.57
C ASN A 22 12.48 -6.76 17.10
N THR A 23 13.43 -6.49 16.19
CA THR A 23 13.34 -6.93 14.79
C THR A 23 13.96 -8.30 14.61
N LYS A 24 13.45 -9.07 13.65
CA LYS A 24 13.95 -10.42 13.34
C LYS A 24 15.39 -10.43 12.82
N CYS A 25 15.82 -9.35 12.19
CA CYS A 25 17.17 -9.18 11.68
C CYS A 25 18.20 -8.82 12.76
N TYR A 26 17.77 -8.57 14.01
CA TYR A 26 18.71 -8.27 15.11
C TYR A 26 19.64 -9.43 15.43
N GLU A 27 19.12 -10.63 15.59
CA GLU A 27 19.91 -11.80 15.98
C GLU A 27 20.96 -12.18 14.93
N PRO A 28 20.65 -12.25 13.62
CA PRO A 28 21.66 -12.42 12.57
C PRO A 28 22.77 -11.35 12.61
N ILE A 29 22.40 -10.07 12.74
CA ILE A 29 23.35 -8.95 12.81
C ILE A 29 24.24 -9.07 14.05
N TYR A 30 23.65 -9.42 15.20
CA TYR A 30 24.37 -9.56 16.45
C TYR A 30 25.37 -10.71 16.40
N ASN A 31 24.97 -11.86 15.85
CA ASN A 31 25.86 -13.01 15.67
C ASN A 31 27.02 -12.68 14.73
N GLU A 32 26.76 -11.96 13.64
CA GLU A 32 27.79 -11.51 12.70
C GLU A 32 28.75 -10.52 13.37
N LEU A 33 28.24 -9.58 14.15
CA LEU A 33 29.05 -8.65 14.93
C LEU A 33 29.97 -9.39 15.93
N GLN A 34 29.46 -10.42 16.61
CA GLN A 34 30.27 -11.26 17.50
C GLN A 34 31.38 -12.00 16.74
N ARG A 35 31.07 -12.52 15.54
CA ARG A 35 32.04 -13.18 14.67
C ARG A 35 33.14 -12.21 14.23
N LEU A 36 32.79 -10.98 13.84
CA LEU A 36 33.75 -9.94 13.48
C LEU A 36 34.62 -9.53 14.67
N ALA A 37 34.03 -9.33 15.85
CA ALA A 37 34.77 -8.99 17.06
C ALA A 37 35.78 -10.08 17.49
N ALA A 38 35.50 -11.34 17.16
CA ALA A 38 36.40 -12.47 17.40
C ALA A 38 37.41 -12.73 16.27
N SER A 39 37.38 -11.94 15.19
CA SER A 39 38.22 -12.16 14.01
C SER A 39 39.63 -11.59 14.18
N ALA A 40 40.57 -12.09 13.37
CA ALA A 40 41.96 -11.63 13.39
C ALA A 40 42.15 -10.18 12.92
N SER A 41 41.14 -9.57 12.29
CA SER A 41 41.18 -8.17 11.84
C SER A 41 40.88 -7.15 12.94
N VAL A 42 40.42 -7.60 14.12
CA VAL A 42 40.12 -6.72 15.26
C VAL A 42 41.22 -6.81 16.30
N ASP A 43 41.99 -5.74 16.46
CA ASP A 43 43.04 -5.65 17.47
C ASP A 43 42.42 -5.38 18.84
N LYS A 44 42.80 -6.17 19.85
CA LYS A 44 42.35 -5.97 21.23
C LYS A 44 42.85 -4.65 21.82
N ASN A 45 43.99 -4.13 21.36
CA ASN A 45 44.56 -2.87 21.83
C ASN A 45 43.93 -1.64 21.17
N ASP A 46 43.31 -1.81 20.00
CA ASP A 46 42.53 -0.78 19.30
C ASP A 46 41.18 -1.34 18.84
N MET A 47 40.44 -1.92 19.79
CA MET A 47 39.21 -2.65 19.48
C MET A 47 38.15 -1.76 18.83
N ARG A 48 38.08 -0.49 19.21
CA ARG A 48 37.06 0.43 18.69
C ARG A 48 37.24 0.68 17.20
N ASN A 49 38.40 1.17 16.79
CA ASN A 49 38.61 1.56 15.40
C ASN A 49 38.67 0.33 14.49
N THR A 50 39.39 -0.72 14.91
CA THR A 50 39.55 -1.94 14.10
C THR A 50 38.25 -2.73 13.96
N LEU A 51 37.36 -2.71 14.97
CA LEU A 51 36.02 -3.27 14.83
C LEU A 51 35.13 -2.42 13.92
N GLU A 52 35.17 -1.08 14.02
CA GLU A 52 34.43 -0.21 13.10
C GLU A 52 34.85 -0.44 11.64
N ASP A 53 36.16 -0.60 11.38
CA ASP A 53 36.68 -0.94 10.05
C ASP A 53 36.26 -2.34 9.60
N ALA A 54 36.25 -3.33 10.50
CA ALA A 54 35.76 -4.67 10.18
C ALA A 54 34.25 -4.68 9.86
N ILE A 55 33.44 -3.91 10.60
CA ILE A 55 32.01 -3.71 10.35
C ILE A 55 31.78 -3.07 8.97
N ARG A 56 32.58 -2.04 8.62
CA ARG A 56 32.55 -1.39 7.31
C ARG A 56 32.90 -2.35 6.19
N ALA A 57 34.00 -3.08 6.33
CA ALA A 57 34.47 -4.04 5.34
C ALA A 57 33.49 -5.21 5.13
N ALA A 58 32.80 -5.65 6.19
CA ALA A 58 31.75 -6.65 6.12
C ALA A 58 30.43 -6.13 5.51
N GLY A 59 30.28 -4.81 5.33
CA GLY A 59 29.05 -4.18 4.84
C GLY A 59 27.94 -4.06 5.89
N LEU A 60 28.21 -4.45 7.14
CA LEU A 60 27.24 -4.46 8.23
C LEU A 60 26.79 -3.03 8.60
N GLU A 61 27.68 -2.04 8.44
CA GLU A 61 27.30 -0.63 8.61
C GLU A 61 26.13 -0.24 7.68
N THR A 62 26.19 -0.66 6.41
CA THR A 62 25.17 -0.34 5.41
C THR A 62 23.84 -1.02 5.74
N GLU A 63 23.87 -2.27 6.23
CA GLU A 63 22.67 -2.99 6.67
C GLU A 63 22.00 -2.29 7.86
N ILE A 64 22.78 -1.87 8.86
CA ILE A 64 22.27 -1.12 10.02
C ILE A 64 21.69 0.23 9.57
N ARG A 65 22.38 0.96 8.67
CA ARG A 65 21.89 2.24 8.12
C ARG A 65 20.55 2.07 7.41
N ASN A 66 20.40 1.03 6.59
CA ASN A 66 19.14 0.73 5.92
C ASN A 66 18.02 0.37 6.90
N MET A 67 18.32 -0.44 7.92
CA MET A 67 17.36 -0.78 8.96
C MET A 67 16.85 0.47 9.70
N ILE A 68 17.78 1.35 10.11
CA ILE A 68 17.42 2.63 10.76
C ILE A 68 16.55 3.47 9.82
N TYR A 69 16.96 3.61 8.56
CA TYR A 69 16.20 4.35 7.57
C TYR A 69 14.77 3.80 7.41
N ASN A 70 14.60 2.49 7.28
CA ASN A 70 13.29 1.86 7.14
C ASN A 70 12.43 1.97 8.41
N LEU A 71 13.04 1.85 9.59
CA LEU A 71 12.36 2.07 10.88
C LEU A 71 11.87 3.51 11.02
N VAL A 72 12.70 4.50 10.68
CA VAL A 72 12.33 5.92 10.68
C VAL A 72 11.15 6.15 9.75
N ARG A 73 11.25 5.63 8.53
CA ARG A 73 10.21 5.76 7.50
C ARG A 73 8.89 5.08 7.89
N SER A 74 8.91 4.03 8.70
CA SER A 74 7.73 3.20 9.02
C SER A 74 7.10 3.49 10.37
N ARG A 75 7.90 3.83 11.39
CA ARG A 75 7.47 3.95 12.80
C ARG A 75 7.63 5.35 13.39
N LEU A 76 8.56 6.19 12.92
CA LEU A 76 8.87 7.47 13.57
C LEU A 76 8.09 8.68 13.03
N LYS A 77 7.57 8.65 11.79
CA LYS A 77 6.55 9.63 11.33
C LYS A 77 5.29 9.65 12.23
N LYS A 78 5.02 8.57 12.97
CA LYS A 78 3.93 8.50 13.97
C LYS A 78 4.30 9.13 15.32
N ILE A 79 5.58 9.32 15.61
CA ILE A 79 6.07 9.88 16.89
C ILE A 79 6.21 11.41 16.81
N GLU A 80 6.42 11.96 15.60
CA GLU A 80 6.45 13.41 15.35
C GLU A 80 5.07 14.06 15.28
N LEU A 81 4.01 13.29 15.05
CA LEU A 81 2.66 13.66 15.45
C LEU A 81 2.61 13.38 16.95
N PRO A 82 2.66 14.38 17.84
CA PRO A 82 2.47 14.11 19.25
C PRO A 82 1.12 13.42 19.35
N ASP A 83 1.12 12.25 19.99
CA ASP A 83 -0.09 11.75 20.61
C ASP A 83 -0.64 12.91 21.41
N ALA A 84 -1.75 13.51 20.97
CA ALA A 84 -2.47 14.56 21.67
C ALA A 84 -3.14 13.94 22.91
N ARG A 85 -2.34 13.33 23.77
CA ARG A 85 -2.74 12.66 24.99
C ARG A 85 -1.59 12.80 25.97
N LEU A 86 -1.66 13.88 26.75
CA LEU A 86 -1.61 13.87 28.21
C LEU A 86 -1.76 15.30 28.74
N THR A 87 -2.74 16.06 28.25
CA THR A 87 -3.33 17.16 29.04
C THR A 87 -4.63 16.66 29.65
N PRO A 88 -4.75 16.54 30.98
CA PRO A 88 -6.02 16.23 31.61
C PRO A 88 -6.96 17.42 31.44
N LYS A 89 -8.14 17.16 30.87
CA LYS A 89 -9.34 18.03 30.80
C LYS A 89 -9.31 19.20 29.81
N SER A 90 -9.96 18.97 28.67
CA SER A 90 -11.13 19.78 28.30
C SER A 90 -12.14 18.87 27.62
N SER A 91 -13.40 18.97 28.02
CA SER A 91 -14.58 18.27 27.50
C SER A 91 -14.95 18.69 26.07
N GLN A 92 -13.98 18.65 25.16
CA GLN A 92 -14.21 18.79 23.71
C GLN A 92 -14.06 17.40 23.08
N SER A 93 -15.15 16.92 22.48
CA SER A 93 -15.18 15.68 21.71
C SER A 93 -14.12 15.70 20.61
N ASP A 94 -13.26 14.68 20.52
CA ASP A 94 -12.33 14.49 19.39
C ASP A 94 -13.14 14.59 18.07
N PRO A 95 -12.91 15.63 17.23
CA PRO A 95 -13.73 15.90 16.05
C PRO A 95 -13.62 14.80 14.99
N LEU A 96 -12.59 13.94 15.06
CA LEU A 96 -12.37 12.82 14.14
C LEU A 96 -12.77 11.47 14.74
N SER A 97 -13.30 11.45 15.98
CA SER A 97 -13.72 10.21 16.64
C SER A 97 -14.78 9.41 15.87
N TYR A 98 -15.60 10.09 15.06
CA TYR A 98 -16.59 9.45 14.18
C TYR A 98 -15.92 8.63 13.06
N LEU A 99 -14.76 9.05 12.54
CA LEU A 99 -14.01 8.30 11.52
C LEU A 99 -13.41 7.03 12.11
N LYS A 100 -12.83 7.11 13.31
CA LYS A 100 -12.31 5.94 14.04
C LYS A 100 -13.43 4.92 14.28
N ARG A 101 -14.61 5.40 14.69
CA ARG A 101 -15.80 4.56 14.85
C ARG A 101 -16.25 3.95 13.52
N ALA A 102 -16.27 4.72 12.43
CA ALA A 102 -16.62 4.25 11.11
C ALA A 102 -15.66 3.15 10.63
N GLY A 103 -14.35 3.28 10.88
CA GLY A 103 -13.35 2.23 10.63
C GLY A 103 -13.66 0.92 11.32
N VAL A 104 -13.95 0.96 12.62
CA VAL A 104 -14.33 -0.23 13.39
C VAL A 104 -15.65 -0.85 12.90
N LEU A 105 -16.62 -0.02 12.53
CA LEU A 105 -17.90 -0.50 12.00
C LEU A 105 -17.74 -1.12 10.61
N TRP A 106 -16.89 -0.54 9.75
CA TRP A 106 -16.55 -1.08 8.44
C TRP A 106 -15.87 -2.43 8.55
N ASP A 107 -14.81 -2.52 9.35
CA ASP A 107 -14.09 -3.78 9.58
C ASP A 107 -15.04 -4.86 10.15
N ARG A 108 -15.90 -4.51 11.12
CA ARG A 108 -16.92 -5.43 11.62
C ARG A 108 -17.91 -5.86 10.54
N ARG A 109 -18.35 -4.94 9.68
CA ARG A 109 -19.29 -5.24 8.59
C ARG A 109 -18.68 -6.26 7.63
N VAL A 110 -17.44 -6.05 7.19
CA VAL A 110 -16.70 -6.98 6.32
C VAL A 110 -16.61 -8.37 6.95
N ARG A 111 -16.21 -8.44 8.22
CA ARG A 111 -16.08 -9.72 8.96
C ARG A 111 -17.43 -10.42 9.16
N LYS A 112 -18.49 -9.67 9.43
CA LYS A 112 -19.86 -10.20 9.49
C LYS A 112 -20.34 -10.74 8.14
N SER A 113 -20.03 -10.06 7.04
CA SER A 113 -20.36 -10.55 5.69
C SER A 113 -19.66 -11.87 5.38
N LEU A 114 -18.38 -12.01 5.75
CA LEU A 114 -17.64 -13.26 5.60
C LEU A 114 -18.27 -14.39 6.45
N ASN A 115 -18.62 -14.10 7.71
CA ASN A 115 -19.33 -15.07 8.57
C ASN A 115 -20.69 -15.50 8.02
N ALA A 116 -21.46 -14.56 7.49
CA ALA A 116 -22.76 -14.85 6.91
C ALA A 116 -22.61 -15.77 5.69
N MET A 117 -21.60 -15.54 4.85
CA MET A 117 -21.28 -16.40 3.73
C MET A 117 -20.86 -17.81 4.17
N CYS A 118 -20.03 -17.94 5.21
CA CYS A 118 -19.71 -19.24 5.82
C CYS A 118 -20.98 -20.00 6.26
N GLY A 119 -21.91 -19.30 6.92
CA GLY A 119 -23.19 -19.89 7.35
C GLY A 119 -24.08 -20.31 6.18
N GLU A 120 -24.18 -19.48 5.14
CA GLU A 120 -24.96 -19.75 3.91
C GLU A 120 -24.42 -20.96 3.15
N LEU A 121 -23.09 -21.03 2.98
CA LEU A 121 -22.42 -22.10 2.23
C LEU A 121 -22.15 -23.35 3.07
N LYS A 122 -22.45 -23.31 4.38
CA LYS A 122 -22.12 -24.37 5.36
C LYS A 122 -20.64 -24.73 5.39
N VAL A 123 -19.77 -23.75 5.13
CA VAL A 123 -18.32 -23.89 5.16
C VAL A 123 -17.78 -23.32 6.48
N PRO A 124 -16.89 -24.02 7.19
CA PRO A 124 -16.30 -23.50 8.41
C PRO A 124 -15.48 -22.23 8.12
N LEU A 125 -15.60 -21.26 9.02
CA LEU A 125 -14.83 -20.02 8.94
C LEU A 125 -13.34 -20.22 9.21
N HIS A 126 -13.02 -21.10 10.17
CA HIS A 126 -11.66 -21.48 10.51
C HIS A 126 -11.17 -22.59 9.58
N GLY A 127 -9.86 -22.59 9.32
CA GLY A 127 -9.24 -23.60 8.47
C GLY A 127 -9.48 -25.01 8.97
N GLN A 128 -9.84 -25.91 8.07
CA GLN A 128 -9.93 -27.35 8.34
C GLN A 128 -8.75 -28.09 7.73
N PRO A 129 -8.38 -29.27 8.25
CA PRO A 129 -7.52 -30.19 7.53
C PRO A 129 -8.09 -30.45 6.13
N ARG A 130 -7.29 -30.19 5.09
CA ARG A 130 -7.63 -30.52 3.70
C ARG A 130 -7.70 -32.03 3.55
N ILE A 131 -8.70 -32.54 2.84
CA ILE A 131 -8.82 -33.98 2.58
C ILE A 131 -7.63 -34.48 1.76
N SER A 132 -7.27 -35.76 1.90
CA SER A 132 -6.03 -36.30 1.30
C SER A 132 -5.96 -36.12 -0.21
N ALA A 133 -7.06 -36.36 -0.93
CA ALA A 133 -7.12 -36.18 -2.39
C ALA A 133 -6.85 -34.73 -2.81
N ASP A 134 -7.55 -33.76 -2.20
CA ASP A 134 -7.33 -32.33 -2.47
C ASP A 134 -5.91 -31.90 -2.11
N ARG A 135 -5.34 -32.45 -1.03
CA ARG A 135 -3.97 -32.16 -0.62
C ARG A 135 -2.96 -32.65 -1.66
N GLU A 136 -3.10 -33.87 -2.15
CA GLU A 136 -2.25 -34.42 -3.22
C GLU A 136 -2.38 -33.60 -4.50
N ASP A 137 -3.60 -33.19 -4.87
CA ASP A 137 -3.86 -32.30 -6.00
C ASP A 137 -3.18 -30.93 -5.83
N PHE A 138 -3.29 -30.30 -4.66
CA PHE A 138 -2.63 -29.03 -4.38
C PHE A 138 -1.10 -29.11 -4.45
N ILE A 139 -0.52 -30.22 -3.99
CA ILE A 139 0.93 -30.43 -4.03
C ILE A 139 1.39 -30.63 -5.48
N THR A 140 0.70 -31.48 -6.24
CA THR A 140 1.07 -31.82 -7.62
C THR A 140 0.84 -30.65 -8.59
N LYS A 141 -0.25 -29.90 -8.40
CA LYS A 141 -0.64 -28.77 -9.26
C LYS A 141 -0.20 -27.41 -8.72
N TRP A 142 0.69 -27.33 -7.73
CA TRP A 142 1.06 -26.05 -7.09
C TRP A 142 1.53 -24.97 -8.09
N ASN A 143 2.19 -25.37 -9.17
CA ASN A 143 2.68 -24.47 -10.23
C ASN A 143 1.67 -24.23 -11.36
N GLU A 144 0.52 -24.91 -11.34
CA GLU A 144 -0.53 -24.90 -12.35
C GLU A 144 -1.92 -24.94 -11.67
N LEU A 145 -2.09 -24.10 -10.64
CA LEU A 145 -3.33 -24.01 -9.87
C LEU A 145 -4.51 -23.49 -10.70
N SER A 146 -4.26 -22.83 -11.83
CA SER A 146 -5.24 -22.50 -12.86
C SER A 146 -5.99 -23.74 -13.38
N ASN A 147 -5.34 -24.91 -13.39
CA ASN A 147 -5.92 -26.20 -13.77
C ASN A 147 -6.63 -26.91 -12.60
N TYR A 148 -6.62 -26.34 -11.39
CA TYR A 148 -7.32 -26.91 -10.24
C TYR A 148 -8.82 -26.63 -10.33
N ASN A 149 -9.61 -27.70 -10.50
CA ASN A 149 -11.06 -27.59 -10.62
C ASN A 149 -11.69 -27.31 -9.25
N MET A 150 -12.29 -26.13 -9.11
CA MET A 150 -13.00 -25.74 -7.90
C MET A 150 -14.34 -25.12 -8.26
N ASP A 151 -15.43 -25.62 -7.66
CA ASP A 151 -16.75 -25.03 -7.84
C ASP A 151 -16.85 -23.70 -7.06
N LEU A 152 -16.88 -22.61 -7.83
CA LEU A 152 -16.95 -21.24 -7.32
C LEU A 152 -18.27 -20.54 -7.68
N ALA A 153 -19.29 -21.28 -8.13
CA ALA A 153 -20.56 -20.70 -8.57
C ALA A 153 -21.27 -19.93 -7.45
N ASN A 154 -21.24 -20.48 -6.23
CA ASN A 154 -21.89 -19.89 -5.06
C ASN A 154 -21.02 -18.89 -4.28
N TYR A 155 -19.77 -18.70 -4.70
CA TYR A 155 -18.84 -17.77 -4.05
C TYR A 155 -18.92 -16.40 -4.71
N ARG A 156 -19.06 -15.36 -3.87
CA ARG A 156 -19.09 -13.95 -4.27
C ARG A 156 -18.05 -13.16 -3.48
N PRO A 157 -17.56 -12.02 -3.99
CA PRO A 157 -16.70 -11.15 -3.21
C PRO A 157 -17.37 -10.73 -1.89
N VAL A 158 -16.58 -10.62 -0.81
CA VAL A 158 -17.10 -10.18 0.50
C VAL A 158 -17.55 -8.72 0.46
N TYR A 159 -16.81 -7.90 -0.27
CA TYR A 159 -17.15 -6.53 -0.63
C TYR A 159 -16.38 -6.13 -1.91
N ALA A 160 -16.84 -5.06 -2.55
CA ALA A 160 -16.24 -4.45 -3.73
C ALA A 160 -15.96 -2.95 -3.48
N PRO A 161 -15.25 -2.25 -4.39
CA PRO A 161 -14.98 -0.82 -4.23
C PRO A 161 -16.24 0.03 -4.02
N LYS A 162 -17.34 -0.32 -4.69
CA LYS A 162 -18.63 0.38 -4.50
C LYS A 162 -19.11 0.32 -3.04
N ASP A 163 -18.98 -0.81 -2.36
CA ASP A 163 -19.44 -0.96 -0.98
C ASP A 163 -18.67 -0.06 -0.01
N LEU A 164 -17.35 0.04 -0.18
CA LEU A 164 -16.51 0.94 0.61
C LEU A 164 -16.86 2.40 0.31
N LEU A 165 -17.01 2.75 -0.98
CA LEU A 165 -17.41 4.10 -1.37
C LEU A 165 -18.73 4.50 -0.70
N GLU A 166 -19.79 3.68 -0.77
CA GLU A 166 -21.07 4.00 -0.12
C GLU A 166 -20.91 4.27 1.38
N VAL A 167 -20.01 3.56 2.07
CA VAL A 167 -19.71 3.84 3.47
C VAL A 167 -19.03 5.20 3.63
N LEU A 168 -18.04 5.54 2.79
CA LEU A 168 -17.39 6.84 2.81
C LEU A 168 -18.37 7.99 2.55
N LEU A 169 -19.28 7.81 1.60
CA LEU A 169 -20.33 8.78 1.26
C LEU A 169 -21.34 8.97 2.39
N SER A 170 -21.52 7.95 3.23
CA SER A 170 -22.43 7.99 4.38
C SER A 170 -21.82 8.63 5.62
N LEU A 171 -20.53 8.97 5.60
CA LEU A 171 -19.84 9.58 6.74
C LEU A 171 -20.49 10.93 7.05
N LYS A 172 -20.81 11.14 8.34
CA LYS A 172 -21.36 12.40 8.84
C LYS A 172 -20.45 12.91 9.96
N GLY A 173 -19.77 14.02 9.68
CA GLY A 173 -19.01 14.75 10.67
C GLY A 173 -19.92 15.48 11.67
N PRO A 174 -19.35 16.09 12.72
CA PRO A 174 -20.11 16.94 13.63
C PRO A 174 -20.73 18.11 12.85
N SER A 175 -22.05 18.29 12.96
CA SER A 175 -22.75 19.39 12.30
C SER A 175 -22.18 20.75 12.74
N ARG A 176 -21.78 21.59 11.79
CA ARG A 176 -21.47 22.99 12.09
C ARG A 176 -22.79 23.74 12.30
N PRO A 177 -22.99 24.40 13.46
CA PRO A 177 -24.17 25.23 13.67
C PRO A 177 -24.02 26.46 12.76
N ASN A 178 -24.74 26.47 11.62
CA ASN A 178 -25.00 27.59 10.67
C ASN A 178 -24.81 27.26 9.17
N GLU A 179 -24.58 26.01 8.76
CA GLU A 179 -24.59 25.68 7.32
C GLU A 179 -26.03 25.47 6.83
N ASN A 180 -26.47 26.30 5.87
CA ASN A 180 -27.73 26.10 5.13
C ASN A 180 -27.63 24.75 4.38
N SER A 181 -28.14 23.68 5.01
CA SER A 181 -28.05 22.30 4.53
C SER A 181 -28.68 22.06 3.16
N ASP A 182 -29.51 22.99 2.69
CA ASP A 182 -30.29 22.82 1.46
C ASP A 182 -29.50 23.18 0.18
N GLN A 183 -28.33 23.84 0.29
CA GLN A 183 -27.54 24.27 -0.88
C GLN A 183 -26.26 23.45 -1.12
N ILE A 184 -25.80 22.69 -0.12
CA ILE A 184 -24.60 21.87 -0.20
C ILE A 184 -25.03 20.42 -0.42
N PRO A 185 -24.66 19.78 -1.54
CA PRO A 185 -24.94 18.37 -1.75
C PRO A 185 -24.41 17.52 -0.58
N GLN A 186 -25.26 16.65 -0.03
CA GLN A 186 -24.94 15.84 1.15
C GLN A 186 -23.76 14.87 0.95
N TRP A 187 -23.28 14.72 -0.29
CA TRP A 187 -22.20 13.82 -0.66
C TRP A 187 -20.80 14.46 -0.63
N GLU A 188 -20.68 15.77 -0.38
CA GLU A 188 -19.38 16.45 -0.32
C GLU A 188 -18.59 16.11 0.96
N PHE A 189 -17.27 15.93 0.83
CA PHE A 189 -16.38 15.62 1.96
C PHE A 189 -15.94 16.88 2.73
N SER A 190 -16.50 18.06 2.40
CA SER A 190 -16.17 19.35 3.03
C SER A 190 -16.33 19.36 4.56
N HIS A 191 -17.20 18.50 5.09
CA HIS A 191 -17.43 18.29 6.51
C HIS A 191 -16.27 17.54 7.23
N ILE A 192 -15.36 16.90 6.49
CA ILE A 192 -14.25 16.11 7.04
C ILE A 192 -13.06 17.03 7.34
N ALA A 193 -12.74 17.18 8.63
CA ALA A 193 -11.65 18.03 9.11
C ALA A 193 -10.28 17.32 9.13
N LEU A 194 -9.91 16.64 8.04
CA LEU A 194 -8.58 16.04 7.89
C LEU A 194 -7.61 17.00 7.18
N PRO A 195 -6.35 17.12 7.63
CA PRO A 195 -5.34 17.89 6.92
C PRO A 195 -4.97 17.17 5.62
N VAL A 196 -5.12 17.86 4.50
CA VAL A 196 -4.70 17.39 3.17
C VAL A 196 -3.99 18.53 2.47
N LYS A 197 -3.00 18.19 1.65
CA LYS A 197 -2.20 19.18 0.90
C LYS A 197 -3.05 19.96 -0.10
N ASN A 198 -2.73 21.21 -0.34
CA ASN A 198 -3.17 21.93 -1.55
C ASN A 198 -2.18 21.67 -2.72
N LEU A 199 -2.47 22.19 -3.92
CA LEU A 199 -1.57 21.98 -5.07
C LEU A 199 -0.19 22.60 -4.88
N PHE A 200 -0.07 23.72 -4.18
CA PHE A 200 1.23 24.35 -3.92
C PHE A 200 2.13 23.44 -3.07
N GLU A 201 1.56 22.85 -2.01
CA GLU A 201 2.25 21.87 -1.18
C GLU A 201 2.60 20.60 -1.97
N LEU A 202 1.72 20.14 -2.87
CA LEU A 202 2.01 19.01 -3.76
C LEU A 202 3.12 19.33 -4.77
N ARG A 203 3.11 20.52 -5.39
CA ARG A 203 4.19 20.98 -6.28
C ARG A 203 5.52 21.02 -5.56
N THR A 204 5.53 21.51 -4.32
CA THR A 204 6.72 21.51 -3.47
C THR A 204 7.18 20.08 -3.16
N HIS A 205 6.25 19.19 -2.79
CA HIS A 205 6.56 17.80 -2.45
C HIS A 205 7.12 17.02 -3.65
N TYR A 206 6.59 17.26 -4.85
CA TYR A 206 6.98 16.58 -6.10
C TYR A 206 7.97 17.40 -6.95
N ALA A 207 8.59 18.45 -6.41
CA ALA A 207 9.47 19.35 -7.16
C ALA A 207 10.66 18.63 -7.84
N ASP A 208 11.12 17.51 -7.26
CA ASP A 208 12.18 16.68 -7.82
C ASP A 208 11.82 16.14 -9.22
N LEU A 209 10.53 15.99 -9.57
CA LEU A 209 10.08 15.57 -10.91
C LEU A 209 10.38 16.59 -12.01
N LEU A 210 10.53 17.86 -11.64
CA LEU A 210 10.75 18.96 -12.57
C LEU A 210 12.25 19.30 -12.71
N ARG A 211 13.12 18.64 -11.94
CA ARG A 211 14.56 18.87 -12.03
C ARG A 211 15.10 18.20 -13.29
N ASN A 212 15.69 18.99 -14.16
CA ASN A 212 16.48 18.48 -15.28
C ASN A 212 17.72 17.76 -14.72
N ASP A 213 18.00 16.54 -15.19
CA ASP A 213 19.23 15.83 -14.87
C ASP A 213 20.35 16.34 -15.79
N PRO A 214 21.32 17.14 -15.29
CA PRO A 214 22.38 17.70 -16.12
C PRO A 214 23.34 16.62 -16.66
N TYR A 215 23.31 15.40 -16.13
CA TYR A 215 24.11 14.25 -16.59
C TYR A 215 23.33 13.36 -17.57
N GLY A 216 22.30 13.93 -18.21
CA GLY A 216 21.33 13.37 -19.14
C GLY A 216 21.64 12.00 -19.73
N VAL A 217 20.70 11.06 -19.54
CA VAL A 217 20.35 9.83 -20.33
C VAL A 217 21.47 8.86 -20.70
N HIS A 218 22.73 9.23 -20.60
CA HIS A 218 23.87 8.40 -20.90
C HIS A 218 24.05 7.39 -19.77
N ASP A 219 23.60 6.18 -20.08
CA ASP A 219 23.77 4.95 -19.32
C ASP A 219 22.99 4.88 -17.98
N LEU A 220 21.66 5.01 -18.06
CA LEU A 220 20.73 4.76 -16.95
C LEU A 220 20.98 3.39 -16.30
N ALA A 221 21.37 2.38 -17.08
CA ALA A 221 21.66 1.05 -16.58
C ALA A 221 22.89 1.05 -15.67
N VAL A 222 24.01 1.66 -16.08
CA VAL A 222 25.20 1.82 -15.22
C VAL A 222 24.89 2.67 -13.99
N GLN A 223 24.07 3.71 -14.12
CA GLN A 223 23.64 4.50 -12.95
C GLN A 223 22.85 3.63 -11.96
N CYS A 224 21.86 2.86 -12.43
CA CYS A 224 21.12 1.92 -11.58
C CYS A 224 22.03 0.90 -10.92
N GLN A 225 22.95 0.31 -11.68
CA GLN A 225 23.88 -0.70 -11.17
C GLN A 225 24.74 -0.11 -10.04
N ARG A 226 25.34 1.07 -10.24
CA ARG A 226 26.14 1.74 -9.19
C ARG A 226 25.34 2.04 -7.93
N ILE A 227 24.08 2.43 -8.09
CA ILE A 227 23.18 2.69 -6.95
C ILE A 227 22.88 1.40 -6.19
N LEU A 228 22.59 0.30 -6.90
CA LEU A 228 22.37 -1.00 -6.28
C LEU A 228 23.64 -1.55 -5.60
N ASP A 229 24.81 -1.34 -6.21
CA ASP A 229 26.11 -1.74 -5.66
C ASP A 229 26.45 -1.00 -4.37
N SER A 230 25.98 0.24 -4.21
CA SER A 230 26.11 0.98 -2.96
C SER A 230 25.32 0.34 -1.80
N LYS A 231 24.31 -0.47 -2.14
CA LYS A 231 23.38 -1.11 -1.20
C LYS A 231 22.66 -0.13 -0.26
N LEU A 232 22.60 1.16 -0.59
CA LEU A 232 21.94 2.18 0.23
C LEU A 232 20.48 2.37 -0.22
N ALA A 233 19.53 1.93 0.62
CA ALA A 233 18.10 2.09 0.36
C ALA A 233 17.66 3.56 0.12
N PRO A 234 18.22 4.58 0.80
CA PRO A 234 17.90 5.98 0.49
C PRO A 234 18.29 6.41 -0.93
N MET A 235 19.40 5.89 -1.47
CA MET A 235 19.85 6.18 -2.83
C MET A 235 18.91 5.55 -3.85
N CYS A 236 18.49 4.30 -3.61
CA CYS A 236 17.47 3.63 -4.42
C CYS A 236 16.15 4.42 -4.42
N GLN A 237 15.69 4.89 -3.25
CA GLN A 237 14.46 5.69 -3.15
C GLN A 237 14.60 7.00 -3.94
N GLN A 238 15.70 7.72 -3.78
CA GLN A 238 15.93 8.97 -4.49
C GLN A 238 15.94 8.76 -6.01
N TYR A 239 16.44 7.62 -6.50
CA TYR A 239 16.40 7.28 -7.91
C TYR A 239 14.96 7.04 -8.42
N LEU A 240 14.14 6.32 -7.67
CA LEU A 240 12.75 6.02 -8.06
C LEU A 240 11.89 7.27 -8.25
N LYS A 241 12.23 8.39 -7.58
CA LYS A 241 11.56 9.69 -7.80
C LYS A 241 11.58 10.15 -9.25
N LYS A 242 12.53 9.69 -10.08
CA LYS A 242 12.60 10.04 -11.50
C LYS A 242 11.45 9.45 -12.32
N GLY A 243 10.81 8.37 -11.86
CA GLY A 243 9.75 7.67 -12.60
C GLY A 243 10.22 7.05 -13.93
N ALA A 244 11.53 6.92 -14.15
CA ALA A 244 12.14 6.45 -15.40
C ALA A 244 13.06 5.25 -15.15
N THR A 245 12.59 4.28 -14.36
CA THR A 245 13.39 3.11 -13.97
C THR A 245 13.47 2.10 -15.12
N PRO A 246 14.67 1.66 -15.55
CA PRO A 246 14.76 0.59 -16.53
C PRO A 246 14.25 -0.73 -15.96
N ALA A 247 13.50 -1.50 -16.75
CA ALA A 247 12.77 -2.68 -16.29
C ALA A 247 13.64 -3.72 -15.53
N PRO A 248 14.86 -4.08 -15.99
CA PRO A 248 15.67 -5.09 -15.31
C PRO A 248 16.10 -4.72 -13.88
N TYR A 249 16.15 -3.42 -13.56
CA TYR A 249 16.60 -2.95 -12.24
C TYR A 249 15.46 -2.60 -11.29
N ARG A 250 14.23 -2.46 -11.80
CA ARG A 250 13.09 -1.99 -11.02
C ARG A 250 12.79 -2.89 -9.82
N GLY A 251 12.72 -4.21 -10.02
CA GLY A 251 12.46 -5.17 -8.94
C GLY A 251 13.50 -5.08 -7.82
N ALA A 252 14.79 -4.99 -8.16
CA ALA A 252 15.88 -4.85 -7.19
C ALA A 252 15.83 -3.51 -6.43
N LEU A 253 15.54 -2.40 -7.12
CA LEU A 253 15.37 -1.09 -6.49
C LEU A 253 14.18 -1.07 -5.53
N TRP A 254 13.04 -1.66 -5.93
CA TRP A 254 11.87 -1.78 -5.07
C TRP A 254 12.17 -2.62 -3.84
N ALA A 255 12.83 -3.77 -4.02
CA ALA A 255 13.19 -4.63 -2.90
C ALA A 255 14.15 -3.94 -1.91
N ALA A 256 15.13 -3.18 -2.42
CA ALA A 256 16.03 -2.38 -1.57
C ALA A 256 15.29 -1.28 -0.80
N VAL A 257 14.35 -0.58 -1.46
CA VAL A 257 13.56 0.48 -0.83
C VAL A 257 12.58 -0.07 0.19
N LEU A 258 12.01 -1.26 -0.02
CA LEU A 258 11.01 -1.88 0.84
C LEU A 258 11.60 -2.78 1.94
N ASP A 259 12.92 -2.97 1.94
CA ASP A 259 13.61 -3.89 2.86
C ASP A 259 13.15 -5.35 2.72
N SER A 260 12.87 -5.78 1.49
CA SER A 260 12.35 -7.12 1.19
C SER A 260 13.39 -8.05 0.58
N LYS A 261 14.68 -7.77 0.82
CA LYS A 261 15.75 -8.71 0.47
C LYS A 261 15.55 -10.00 1.26
N LEU A 262 15.55 -11.12 0.55
CA LEU A 262 15.33 -12.43 1.16
C LEU A 262 16.50 -12.85 2.03
N HIS A 263 16.18 -13.38 3.21
CA HIS A 263 17.08 -14.12 4.08
C HIS A 263 16.62 -15.57 4.20
N ASP A 264 17.45 -16.44 4.77
CA ASP A 264 17.11 -17.86 4.93
C ASP A 264 15.82 -18.08 5.73
N TYR A 265 15.61 -17.28 6.79
CA TYR A 265 14.39 -17.34 7.59
C TYR A 265 13.13 -16.94 6.80
N ASP A 266 13.26 -16.11 5.75
CA ASP A 266 12.16 -15.73 4.88
C ASP A 266 11.78 -16.91 3.96
N ILE A 267 12.78 -17.62 3.45
CA ILE A 267 12.57 -18.81 2.61
C ILE A 267 11.91 -19.93 3.43
N GLU A 268 12.38 -20.17 4.66
CA GLU A 268 11.74 -21.12 5.57
C GLU A 268 10.29 -20.75 5.91
N ASN A 269 10.04 -19.46 6.15
CA ASN A 269 8.69 -18.98 6.43
C ASN A 269 7.77 -19.16 5.21
N TRP A 270 8.24 -18.86 4.00
CA TRP A 270 7.49 -19.13 2.77
C TRP A 270 7.12 -20.62 2.66
N GLN A 271 8.05 -21.53 2.93
CA GLN A 271 7.77 -22.96 2.92
C GLN A 271 6.71 -23.35 3.96
N LYS A 272 6.75 -22.77 5.17
CA LYS A 272 5.73 -22.97 6.21
C LYS A 272 4.35 -22.49 5.74
N LEU A 273 4.27 -21.30 5.14
CA LEU A 273 3.03 -20.75 4.61
C LEU A 273 2.46 -21.63 3.49
N ARG A 274 3.30 -22.03 2.52
CA ARG A 274 2.90 -22.94 1.44
C ARG A 274 2.40 -24.27 1.98
N ASN A 275 3.13 -24.87 2.91
CA ASN A 275 2.71 -26.12 3.55
C ASN A 275 1.36 -25.95 4.25
N SER A 276 1.11 -24.81 4.91
CA SER A 276 -0.19 -24.50 5.50
C SER A 276 -1.31 -24.42 4.45
N VAL A 277 -1.05 -23.87 3.25
CA VAL A 277 -2.03 -23.88 2.15
C VAL A 277 -2.35 -25.30 1.70
N TRP A 278 -1.32 -26.16 1.57
CA TRP A 278 -1.50 -27.56 1.18
C TRP A 278 -2.29 -28.37 2.21
N THR A 279 -2.05 -28.14 3.50
CA THR A 279 -2.66 -28.96 4.56
C THR A 279 -3.97 -28.41 5.09
N THR A 280 -4.24 -27.13 4.91
CA THR A 280 -5.36 -26.45 5.56
C THR A 280 -6.23 -25.73 4.54
N ASP A 281 -7.47 -26.16 4.47
CA ASP A 281 -8.51 -25.61 3.61
C ASP A 281 -9.23 -24.45 4.29
N HIS A 282 -9.19 -23.27 3.68
CA HIS A 282 -9.91 -22.08 4.15
C HIS A 282 -10.96 -21.64 3.14
N ILE A 283 -12.03 -20.99 3.61
CA ILE A 283 -12.97 -20.28 2.73
C ILE A 283 -12.27 -19.21 1.90
N VAL A 284 -11.24 -18.57 2.47
CA VAL A 284 -10.44 -17.53 1.82
C VAL A 284 -9.74 -18.04 0.57
N ASP A 285 -9.44 -19.32 0.47
CA ASP A 285 -8.85 -19.90 -0.75
C ASP A 285 -9.82 -19.72 -1.92
N LYS A 286 -11.11 -20.05 -1.71
CA LYS A 286 -12.16 -19.94 -2.73
C LYS A 286 -12.37 -18.48 -3.13
N LEU A 287 -12.27 -17.57 -2.16
CA LEU A 287 -12.38 -16.12 -2.42
C LEU A 287 -11.20 -15.59 -3.23
N VAL A 288 -9.98 -16.04 -2.95
CA VAL A 288 -8.78 -15.71 -3.73
C VAL A 288 -8.92 -16.25 -5.15
N PHE A 289 -9.34 -17.52 -5.29
CA PHE A 289 -9.55 -18.12 -6.61
C PHE A 289 -10.62 -17.37 -7.40
N LYS A 290 -11.75 -17.08 -6.76
CA LYS A 290 -12.85 -16.34 -7.39
C LYS A 290 -12.40 -14.93 -7.79
N ASP A 291 -11.59 -14.26 -6.98
CA ASP A 291 -11.11 -12.92 -7.29
C ASP A 291 -10.23 -12.90 -8.55
N ILE A 292 -9.25 -13.80 -8.62
CA ILE A 292 -8.34 -13.91 -9.77
C ILE A 292 -9.14 -14.23 -11.05
N GLN A 293 -10.05 -15.21 -10.99
CA GLN A 293 -10.92 -15.56 -12.12
C GLN A 293 -11.81 -14.40 -12.60
N LEU A 294 -12.26 -13.53 -11.69
CA LEU A 294 -13.09 -12.38 -12.04
C LEU A 294 -12.28 -11.16 -12.50
N THR A 295 -10.98 -11.15 -12.28
CA THR A 295 -10.14 -9.97 -12.52
C THR A 295 -8.94 -10.32 -13.39
N ALA A 296 -7.81 -10.73 -12.82
CA ALA A 296 -6.57 -10.99 -13.55
C ALA A 296 -6.75 -11.97 -14.73
N SER A 297 -7.57 -13.02 -14.58
CA SER A 297 -7.87 -13.97 -15.67
C SER A 297 -8.59 -13.36 -16.87
N ASN A 298 -9.41 -12.34 -16.63
CA ASN A 298 -10.17 -11.63 -17.68
C ASN A 298 -9.45 -10.35 -18.14
N ASP A 299 -8.23 -10.13 -17.68
CA ASP A 299 -7.42 -8.95 -18.00
C ASP A 299 -6.33 -9.36 -18.99
N ASP A 300 -6.36 -8.75 -20.17
CA ASP A 300 -5.45 -8.99 -21.28
C ASP A 300 -3.98 -8.66 -20.96
N GLN A 301 -3.70 -7.96 -19.86
CA GLN A 301 -2.36 -7.68 -19.36
C GLN A 301 -1.91 -8.64 -18.25
N TYR A 302 -2.81 -9.36 -17.59
CA TYR A 302 -2.46 -10.17 -16.40
C TYR A 302 -2.85 -11.65 -16.45
N PHE A 303 -3.61 -12.09 -17.47
CA PHE A 303 -4.09 -13.48 -17.57
C PHE A 303 -2.95 -14.53 -17.55
N VAL A 304 -1.74 -14.17 -17.97
CA VAL A 304 -0.58 -15.08 -17.96
C VAL A 304 -0.01 -15.36 -16.57
N PHE A 305 -0.44 -14.62 -15.54
CA PHE A 305 0.13 -14.69 -14.19
C PHE A 305 -0.76 -15.38 -13.15
N GLU A 306 -1.85 -16.01 -13.56
CA GLU A 306 -2.82 -16.65 -12.65
C GLU A 306 -2.16 -17.56 -11.61
N ASP A 307 -1.30 -18.47 -12.06
CA ASP A 307 -0.65 -19.45 -11.18
C ASP A 307 0.22 -18.79 -10.12
N VAL A 308 1.03 -17.81 -10.52
CA VAL A 308 1.87 -17.04 -9.59
C VAL A 308 1.00 -16.25 -8.60
N LEU A 309 -0.11 -15.66 -9.06
CA LEU A 309 -1.04 -14.95 -8.22
C LEU A 309 -1.71 -15.86 -7.17
N TYR A 310 -2.11 -17.08 -7.54
CA TYR A 310 -2.61 -18.06 -6.58
C TYR A 310 -1.57 -18.36 -5.51
N GLN A 311 -0.34 -18.68 -5.91
CA GLN A 311 0.73 -18.99 -4.95
C GLN A 311 0.96 -17.86 -3.95
N VAL A 312 1.06 -16.63 -4.46
CA VAL A 312 1.35 -15.43 -3.66
C VAL A 312 0.20 -15.10 -2.72
N LEU A 313 -1.04 -15.05 -3.21
CA LEU A 313 -2.19 -14.61 -2.41
C LEU A 313 -2.69 -15.67 -1.43
N LEU A 314 -2.55 -16.96 -1.75
CA LEU A 314 -2.83 -18.03 -0.80
C LEU A 314 -1.83 -17.99 0.36
N CYS A 315 -0.52 -17.85 0.09
CA CYS A 315 0.49 -17.70 1.15
C CYS A 315 0.28 -16.40 1.94
N PHE A 316 -0.04 -15.29 1.26
CA PHE A 316 -0.40 -14.02 1.89
C PHE A 316 -1.55 -14.19 2.88
N SER A 317 -2.60 -14.92 2.54
CA SER A 317 -3.74 -15.12 3.43
C SER A 317 -3.38 -15.83 4.75
N ARG A 318 -2.31 -16.63 4.75
CA ARG A 318 -1.84 -17.43 5.90
C ARG A 318 -0.83 -16.73 6.79
N ASP A 319 -0.24 -15.63 6.34
CA ASP A 319 0.84 -14.96 7.07
C ASP A 319 0.34 -14.05 8.19
N THR A 320 0.44 -14.55 9.42
CA THR A 320 0.01 -13.87 10.64
C THR A 320 0.80 -12.60 10.97
N GLU A 321 1.98 -12.40 10.37
CA GLU A 321 2.78 -11.20 10.63
C GLU A 321 2.19 -9.95 9.99
N ILE A 322 1.42 -10.11 8.91
CA ILE A 322 0.70 -9.01 8.27
C ILE A 322 -0.25 -8.37 9.27
N ALA A 323 -0.99 -9.18 10.04
CA ALA A 323 -1.93 -8.69 11.06
C ALA A 323 -1.24 -7.88 12.16
N ASN A 324 0.02 -8.21 12.48
CA ASN A 324 0.81 -7.50 13.49
C ASN A 324 1.39 -6.18 12.97
N CYS A 325 1.47 -6.01 11.65
CA CYS A 325 2.07 -4.85 11.01
C CYS A 325 1.03 -3.84 10.49
N VAL A 326 -0.21 -4.28 10.26
CA VAL A 326 -1.33 -3.43 9.85
C VAL A 326 -2.11 -3.00 11.08
N GLU A 327 -2.02 -1.72 11.43
CA GLU A 327 -2.81 -1.14 12.52
C GLU A 327 -4.23 -0.81 12.06
N TYR A 328 -5.21 -1.47 12.67
CA TYR A 328 -6.62 -1.13 12.54
C TYR A 328 -7.03 -0.21 13.70
N GLU A 329 -7.94 0.73 13.44
CA GLU A 329 -8.56 1.52 14.49
C GLU A 329 -9.21 0.58 15.52
N THR A 330 -8.88 0.75 16.80
CA THR A 330 -9.50 -0.03 17.89
C THR A 330 -10.47 0.85 18.65
N PHE A 331 -11.72 0.42 18.75
CA PHE A 331 -12.73 1.07 19.59
C PHE A 331 -13.29 0.02 20.55
N PRO A 332 -13.43 0.32 21.87
CA PRO A 332 -13.91 -0.65 22.84
C PRO A 332 -15.32 -1.11 22.45
N VAL A 333 -15.44 -2.38 22.08
CA VAL A 333 -16.69 -3.02 21.69
C VAL A 333 -16.81 -4.31 22.49
N LYS A 334 -17.96 -4.52 23.13
CA LYS A 334 -18.25 -5.76 23.84
C LYS A 334 -18.54 -6.89 22.84
N GLY A 335 -17.89 -8.04 22.97
CA GLY A 335 -18.17 -9.25 22.20
C GLY A 335 -16.92 -10.09 21.91
N LYS A 336 -17.11 -11.34 21.43
CA LYS A 336 -16.00 -12.17 20.94
C LYS A 336 -15.31 -11.47 19.77
N THR A 337 -14.01 -11.23 19.91
CA THR A 337 -13.14 -10.71 18.86
C THR A 337 -13.04 -11.76 17.74
N TYR A 338 -13.19 -11.32 16.51
CA TYR A 338 -13.22 -12.18 15.33
C TYR A 338 -11.79 -12.54 14.87
N GLU A 339 -11.56 -13.82 14.55
CA GLU A 339 -10.32 -14.33 13.95
C GLU A 339 -10.51 -14.43 12.43
N GLY A 340 -10.10 -13.40 11.67
CA GLY A 340 -10.18 -13.44 10.21
C GLY A 340 -9.30 -14.51 9.58
N PRO A 341 -9.03 -14.45 8.26
CA PRO A 341 -7.89 -15.19 7.73
C PRO A 341 -6.65 -14.87 8.58
N PRO A 342 -5.69 -15.80 8.72
CA PRO A 342 -4.53 -15.60 9.59
C PRO A 342 -3.82 -14.25 9.40
N SER A 343 -3.76 -13.74 8.17
CA SER A 343 -3.23 -12.42 7.82
C SER A 343 -3.99 -11.19 8.33
N GLY A 344 -5.22 -11.37 8.83
CA GLY A 344 -6.14 -10.30 9.21
C GLY A 344 -6.83 -9.62 8.02
N VAL A 345 -6.43 -9.93 6.78
CA VAL A 345 -6.93 -9.28 5.55
C VAL A 345 -8.03 -10.11 4.90
N VAL A 346 -9.28 -9.64 4.97
CA VAL A 346 -10.40 -10.28 4.25
C VAL A 346 -10.32 -9.91 2.76
N PRO A 347 -10.28 -10.91 1.84
CA PRO A 347 -10.26 -10.65 0.41
C PRO A 347 -11.48 -9.85 -0.06
N PHE A 348 -11.24 -8.95 -1.00
CA PHE A 348 -12.24 -8.11 -1.63
C PHE A 348 -12.09 -8.19 -3.14
N HIS A 349 -13.08 -7.69 -3.89
CA HIS A 349 -13.03 -7.73 -5.34
C HIS A 349 -11.92 -6.83 -5.92
N GLY A 350 -10.89 -7.46 -6.48
CA GLY A 350 -9.69 -6.85 -7.05
C GLY A 350 -8.52 -6.78 -6.09
N ILE A 351 -8.48 -7.60 -5.03
CA ILE A 351 -7.29 -7.66 -4.15
C ILE A 351 -6.08 -8.19 -4.90
N CYS A 352 -6.26 -9.11 -5.86
CA CYS A 352 -5.14 -9.63 -6.63
C CYS A 352 -4.48 -8.57 -7.51
N MET A 353 -5.20 -7.50 -7.85
CA MET A 353 -4.66 -6.39 -8.64
C MET A 353 -3.57 -5.61 -7.91
N PHE A 354 -3.46 -5.74 -6.58
CA PHE A 354 -2.29 -5.21 -5.87
C PHE A 354 -1.02 -6.05 -6.07
N ALA A 355 -1.15 -7.34 -6.35
CA ALA A 355 -0.01 -8.25 -6.55
C ALA A 355 0.37 -8.40 -8.04
N ALA A 356 -0.60 -8.33 -8.96
CA ALA A 356 -0.40 -8.59 -10.38
C ALA A 356 0.74 -7.78 -11.04
N PRO A 357 0.92 -6.48 -10.75
CA PRO A 357 2.03 -5.72 -11.35
C PRO A 357 3.41 -6.21 -10.92
N PHE A 358 3.53 -6.86 -9.76
CA PHE A 358 4.80 -7.43 -9.29
C PHE A 358 5.23 -8.65 -10.11
N CYS A 359 4.32 -9.31 -10.83
CA CYS A 359 4.65 -10.42 -11.73
C CYS A 359 5.55 -9.97 -12.89
N TYR A 360 5.50 -8.69 -13.28
CA TYR A 360 6.43 -8.11 -14.26
C TYR A 360 7.82 -7.79 -13.69
N LEU A 361 8.01 -7.88 -12.37
CA LEU A 361 9.24 -7.49 -11.69
C LEU A 361 10.06 -8.68 -11.18
N PHE A 362 9.43 -9.84 -10.99
CA PHE A 362 10.03 -10.97 -10.32
C PHE A 362 9.63 -12.29 -10.98
N ASP A 363 10.63 -13.09 -11.36
CA ASP A 363 10.42 -14.46 -11.82
C ASP A 363 10.14 -15.43 -10.66
N SER A 364 10.68 -15.13 -9.47
CA SER A 364 10.51 -15.95 -8.27
C SER A 364 9.27 -15.54 -7.47
N PRO A 365 8.30 -16.46 -7.25
CA PRO A 365 7.13 -16.19 -6.42
C PRO A 365 7.48 -15.77 -4.98
N VAL A 366 8.61 -16.25 -4.46
CA VAL A 366 9.08 -15.92 -3.11
C VAL A 366 9.53 -14.46 -3.04
N SER A 367 10.35 -14.03 -4.01
CA SER A 367 10.84 -12.64 -4.07
C SER A 367 9.70 -11.67 -4.32
N LEU A 368 8.77 -12.05 -5.20
CA LEU A 368 7.52 -11.34 -5.46
C LEU A 368 6.73 -11.19 -4.15
N TYR A 369 6.45 -12.29 -3.46
CA TYR A 369 5.64 -12.31 -2.25
C TYR A 369 6.17 -11.36 -1.17
N TYR A 370 7.46 -11.42 -0.84
CA TYR A 370 8.03 -10.58 0.22
C TYR A 370 8.04 -9.09 -0.15
N THR A 371 8.28 -8.77 -1.42
CA THR A 371 8.24 -7.38 -1.91
C THR A 371 6.80 -6.86 -1.95
N PHE A 372 5.85 -7.65 -2.46
CA PHE A 372 4.42 -7.32 -2.44
C PHE A 372 3.90 -7.14 -1.02
N ARG A 373 4.23 -8.07 -0.11
CA ARG A 373 3.84 -8.00 1.31
C ARG A 373 4.32 -6.70 1.95
N ALA A 374 5.59 -6.33 1.76
CA ALA A 374 6.14 -5.08 2.28
C ALA A 374 5.42 -3.86 1.69
N PHE A 375 5.14 -3.86 0.39
CA PHE A 375 4.38 -2.79 -0.27
C PHE A 375 2.94 -2.69 0.26
N TYR A 376 2.25 -3.82 0.45
CA TYR A 376 0.89 -3.87 0.98
C TYR A 376 0.81 -3.31 2.41
N ILE A 377 1.69 -3.78 3.29
CA ILE A 377 1.80 -3.32 4.68
C ILE A 377 2.11 -1.83 4.73
N ARG A 378 2.87 -1.30 3.77
CA ARG A 378 3.23 0.12 3.76
C ARG A 378 2.13 1.02 3.18
N TYR A 379 1.49 0.58 2.09
CA TYR A 379 0.62 1.43 1.27
C TYR A 379 -0.79 0.85 1.09
N CYS A 380 -0.94 -0.34 0.50
CA CYS A 380 -2.24 -0.81 0.00
C CYS A 380 -3.32 -0.95 1.08
N HIS A 381 -2.98 -1.38 2.30
CA HIS A 381 -3.97 -1.49 3.39
C HIS A 381 -4.66 -0.15 3.70
N ARG A 382 -4.00 0.99 3.43
CA ARG A 382 -4.57 2.33 3.65
C ARG A 382 -5.65 2.68 2.63
N LEU A 383 -5.66 2.00 1.49
CA LEU A 383 -6.63 2.19 0.40
C LEU A 383 -7.94 1.44 0.66
N THR A 384 -7.96 0.51 1.62
CA THR A 384 -9.11 -0.37 1.91
C THR A 384 -9.65 -0.23 3.33
N THR A 385 -9.00 0.58 4.17
CA THR A 385 -9.37 0.83 5.56
C THR A 385 -9.78 2.27 5.80
N ILE A 386 -10.80 2.47 6.62
CA ILE A 386 -11.23 3.81 7.06
C ILE A 386 -10.46 4.14 8.35
N ASN A 387 -9.59 5.13 8.27
CA ASN A 387 -8.77 5.59 9.38
C ASN A 387 -8.48 7.09 9.23
N THR A 388 -7.76 7.66 10.20
CA THR A 388 -7.40 9.08 10.23
C THR A 388 -6.03 9.38 9.61
N HIS A 389 -5.40 8.42 8.94
CA HIS A 389 -4.08 8.61 8.35
C HIS A 389 -4.14 9.63 7.20
N PRO A 390 -3.18 10.56 7.08
CA PRO A 390 -3.18 11.61 6.03
C PRO A 390 -3.06 11.04 4.61
N GLN A 391 -2.56 9.81 4.47
CA GLN A 391 -2.55 9.06 3.20
C GLN A 391 -3.56 7.89 3.17
N GLY A 392 -4.53 7.86 4.08
CA GLY A 392 -5.64 6.90 4.09
C GLY A 392 -6.67 7.23 3.02
N ILE A 393 -7.48 6.25 2.61
CA ILE A 393 -8.46 6.42 1.52
C ILE A 393 -9.40 7.61 1.72
N VAL A 394 -9.81 7.91 2.96
CA VAL A 394 -10.64 9.08 3.30
C VAL A 394 -9.92 10.38 2.96
N SER A 395 -8.67 10.51 3.39
CA SER A 395 -7.82 11.67 3.13
C SER A 395 -7.51 11.83 1.64
N LEU A 396 -7.30 10.72 0.92
CA LEU A 396 -7.07 10.75 -0.53
C LEU A 396 -8.33 11.17 -1.30
N CYS A 397 -9.52 10.72 -0.88
CA CYS A 397 -10.79 11.18 -1.46
C CYS A 397 -11.04 12.67 -1.17
N LEU A 398 -10.77 13.13 0.05
CA LEU A 398 -10.87 14.55 0.42
C LEU A 398 -9.88 15.42 -0.37
N LEU A 399 -8.64 14.94 -0.54
CA LEU A 399 -7.63 15.60 -1.35
C LEU A 399 -8.10 15.72 -2.81
N PHE A 400 -8.62 14.64 -3.39
CA PHE A 400 -9.18 14.64 -4.73
C PHE A 400 -10.29 15.69 -4.88
N GLU A 401 -11.29 15.70 -4.00
CA GLU A 401 -12.40 16.65 -4.09
C GLU A 401 -11.94 18.11 -3.96
N LYS A 402 -11.07 18.42 -2.99
CA LYS A 402 -10.56 19.79 -2.80
C LYS A 402 -9.77 20.29 -4.01
N LEU A 403 -8.94 19.43 -4.57
CA LEU A 403 -8.18 19.78 -5.77
C LEU A 403 -9.13 19.97 -6.97
N LEU A 404 -10.14 19.11 -7.15
CA LEU A 404 -11.11 19.23 -8.24
C LEU A 404 -11.90 20.55 -8.13
N GLN A 405 -12.39 20.88 -6.93
CA GLN A 405 -13.09 22.14 -6.64
C GLN A 405 -12.24 23.37 -6.94
N THR A 406 -10.97 23.32 -6.54
CA THR A 406 -10.08 24.50 -6.60
C THR A 406 -9.49 24.70 -8.00
N TYR A 407 -9.03 23.63 -8.65
CA TYR A 407 -8.23 23.71 -9.87
C TYR A 407 -9.03 23.39 -11.14
N GLU A 408 -10.15 22.69 -11.01
CA GLU A 408 -11.04 22.37 -12.14
C GLU A 408 -12.50 22.74 -11.82
N PRO A 409 -12.78 24.02 -11.46
CA PRO A 409 -14.11 24.45 -11.00
C PRO A 409 -15.20 24.26 -12.06
N HIS A 410 -14.86 24.31 -13.35
CA HIS A 410 -15.81 24.07 -14.44
C HIS A 410 -16.27 22.60 -14.47
N LEU A 411 -15.35 21.66 -14.31
CA LEU A 411 -15.70 20.23 -14.18
C LEU A 411 -16.51 20.00 -12.91
N TRP A 412 -16.12 20.62 -11.80
CA TRP A 412 -16.88 20.55 -10.55
C TRP A 412 -18.32 21.03 -10.71
N SER A 413 -18.53 22.20 -11.33
CA SER A 413 -19.86 22.73 -11.62
C SER A 413 -20.68 21.80 -12.52
N HIS A 414 -20.07 21.27 -13.59
CA HIS A 414 -20.71 20.29 -14.48
C HIS A 414 -21.20 19.05 -13.74
N PHE A 415 -20.33 18.45 -12.90
CA PHE A 415 -20.72 17.33 -12.05
C PHE A 415 -21.88 17.67 -11.10
N ARG A 416 -21.87 18.87 -10.49
CA ARG A 416 -22.96 19.33 -9.62
C ARG A 416 -24.27 19.55 -10.37
N GLU A 417 -24.24 20.15 -11.55
CA GLU A 417 -25.42 20.37 -12.38
C GLU A 417 -26.07 19.03 -12.77
N LEU A 418 -25.26 18.02 -13.10
CA LEU A 418 -25.72 16.67 -13.40
C LEU A 418 -26.08 15.83 -12.18
N GLN A 419 -25.85 16.33 -10.95
CA GLN A 419 -25.99 15.57 -9.71
C GLN A 419 -25.14 14.28 -9.68
N ILE A 420 -24.00 14.30 -10.37
CA ILE A 420 -23.04 13.19 -10.40
C ILE A 420 -21.94 13.48 -9.40
N GLN A 421 -21.75 12.56 -8.45
CA GLN A 421 -20.65 12.67 -7.52
C GLN A 421 -19.31 12.29 -8.20
N PRO A 422 -18.30 13.19 -8.23
CA PRO A 422 -17.03 12.92 -8.90
C PRO A 422 -16.28 11.70 -8.37
N LEU A 423 -16.36 11.42 -7.06
CA LEU A 423 -15.74 10.23 -6.47
C LEU A 423 -16.28 8.92 -7.08
N ARG A 424 -17.54 8.86 -7.52
CA ARG A 424 -18.08 7.64 -8.17
C ARG A 424 -17.31 7.28 -9.44
N VAL A 425 -16.78 8.28 -10.13
CA VAL A 425 -16.01 8.12 -11.37
C VAL A 425 -14.61 7.58 -11.08
N VAL A 426 -13.92 8.12 -10.07
CA VAL A 426 -12.48 7.85 -9.86
C VAL A 426 -12.16 6.86 -8.73
N PHE A 427 -13.13 6.49 -7.90
CA PHE A 427 -12.86 5.74 -6.66
C PHE A 427 -12.18 4.39 -6.92
N LYS A 428 -12.54 3.70 -8.01
CA LYS A 428 -11.89 2.42 -8.39
C LYS A 428 -10.40 2.61 -8.63
N TRP A 429 -10.00 3.72 -9.27
CA TRP A 429 -8.60 4.07 -9.50
C TRP A 429 -7.87 4.31 -8.17
N LEU A 430 -8.47 5.07 -7.26
CA LEU A 430 -7.86 5.37 -5.96
C LEU A 430 -7.70 4.11 -5.10
N MET A 431 -8.76 3.30 -5.00
CA MET A 431 -8.73 2.10 -4.17
C MET A 431 -7.77 1.03 -4.72
N ARG A 432 -7.66 0.87 -6.05
CA ARG A 432 -6.75 -0.10 -6.69
C ARG A 432 -5.37 0.46 -7.01
N GLY A 433 -5.09 1.72 -6.66
CA GLY A 433 -3.84 2.38 -7.03
C GLY A 433 -3.59 2.38 -8.55
N PHE A 434 -4.64 2.53 -9.35
CA PHE A 434 -4.70 2.43 -10.82
C PHE A 434 -4.40 1.04 -11.44
N SER A 435 -4.24 0.00 -10.63
CA SER A 435 -4.07 -1.36 -11.15
C SER A 435 -5.34 -1.87 -11.83
N GLY A 436 -5.19 -2.46 -13.01
CA GLY A 436 -6.30 -2.85 -13.90
C GLY A 436 -6.96 -1.68 -14.64
N HIS A 437 -6.35 -0.49 -14.61
CA HIS A 437 -6.84 0.69 -15.31
C HIS A 437 -5.76 1.31 -16.20
N LEU A 438 -4.50 1.35 -15.74
CA LEU A 438 -3.37 1.75 -16.57
C LEU A 438 -2.68 0.54 -17.19
N PRO A 439 -2.05 0.70 -18.37
CA PRO A 439 -1.06 -0.24 -18.88
C PRO A 439 0.03 -0.54 -17.83
N PRO A 440 0.55 -1.78 -17.75
CA PRO A 440 1.51 -2.16 -16.71
C PRO A 440 2.78 -1.29 -16.66
N ASP A 441 3.32 -0.88 -17.82
CA ASP A 441 4.49 -0.01 -17.90
C ASP A 441 4.23 1.36 -17.26
N GLN A 442 3.05 1.93 -17.47
CA GLN A 442 2.62 3.20 -16.89
C GLN A 442 2.29 3.06 -15.40
N LEU A 443 1.64 1.97 -15.01
CA LEU A 443 1.35 1.67 -13.61
C LEU A 443 2.63 1.53 -12.77
N LEU A 444 3.64 0.83 -13.30
CA LEU A 444 4.94 0.67 -12.63
C LEU A 444 5.65 2.01 -12.47
N VAL A 445 5.52 2.94 -13.42
CA VAL A 445 6.00 4.32 -13.26
C VAL A 445 5.27 5.04 -12.13
N LEU A 446 3.95 4.94 -12.05
CA LEU A 446 3.18 5.53 -10.95
C LEU A 446 3.62 4.98 -9.59
N TRP A 447 3.90 3.68 -9.51
CA TRP A 447 4.35 3.03 -8.27
C TRP A 447 5.83 3.30 -7.96
N ASP A 448 6.68 3.55 -8.96
CA ASP A 448 8.02 4.13 -8.76
C ASP A 448 7.88 5.46 -8.00
N LEU A 449 6.92 6.32 -8.38
CA LEU A 449 6.69 7.60 -7.69
C LEU A 449 6.17 7.42 -6.25
N ILE A 450 5.26 6.46 -6.02
CA ILE A 450 4.80 6.14 -4.66
C ILE A 450 5.99 5.76 -3.76
N LEU A 451 6.88 4.89 -4.25
CA LEU A 451 8.07 4.47 -3.50
C LEU A 451 9.10 5.59 -3.35
N GLY A 452 9.35 6.33 -4.42
CA GLY A 452 10.32 7.42 -4.47
C GLY A 452 9.98 8.57 -3.54
N PHE A 453 8.70 8.96 -3.50
CA PHE A 453 8.22 10.06 -2.65
C PHE A 453 7.65 9.59 -1.31
N ASP A 454 7.50 8.28 -1.11
CA ASP A 454 6.87 7.69 0.09
C ASP A 454 5.45 8.26 0.34
N SER A 455 4.68 8.41 -0.75
CA SER A 455 3.37 9.05 -0.71
C SER A 455 2.34 8.43 -1.67
N LEU A 456 1.14 8.18 -1.15
CA LEU A 456 -0.05 7.82 -1.94
C LEU A 456 -0.78 9.04 -2.52
N GLU A 457 -0.41 10.27 -2.16
CA GLU A 457 -1.09 11.50 -2.62
C GLU A 457 -0.95 11.75 -4.12
N ILE A 458 -0.01 11.06 -4.79
CA ILE A 458 0.11 11.09 -6.25
C ILE A 458 -1.14 10.49 -6.92
N LEU A 459 -1.85 9.57 -6.25
CA LEU A 459 -3.05 8.92 -6.78
C LEU A 459 -4.20 9.92 -7.04
N PRO A 460 -4.68 10.71 -6.04
CA PRO A 460 -5.73 11.70 -6.27
C PRO A 460 -5.26 12.85 -7.17
N LEU A 461 -3.98 13.26 -7.10
CA LEU A 461 -3.44 14.25 -8.03
C LEU A 461 -3.54 13.74 -9.48
N PHE A 462 -3.11 12.50 -9.73
CA PHE A 462 -3.14 11.92 -11.06
C PHE A 462 -4.56 11.70 -11.59
N ALA A 463 -5.51 11.33 -10.73
CA ALA A 463 -6.91 11.22 -11.11
C ALA A 463 -7.46 12.54 -11.67
N ILE A 464 -7.12 13.68 -11.06
CA ILE A 464 -7.57 15.00 -11.52
C ILE A 464 -6.87 15.41 -12.81
N ILE A 465 -5.60 15.06 -12.96
CA ILE A 465 -4.86 15.30 -14.20
C ILE A 465 -5.53 14.57 -15.37
N ILE A 466 -6.00 13.33 -15.18
CA ILE A 466 -6.75 12.60 -16.20
C ILE A 466 -8.09 13.29 -16.50
N LEU A 467 -8.85 13.72 -15.48
CA LEU A 467 -10.10 14.44 -15.70
C LEU A 467 -9.88 15.76 -16.45
N SER A 468 -8.85 16.52 -16.08
CA SER A 468 -8.43 17.75 -16.76
C SER A 468 -8.03 17.48 -18.21
N PHE A 469 -7.26 16.42 -18.45
CA PHE A 469 -6.84 16.00 -19.78
C PHE A 469 -8.02 15.62 -20.69
N ARG A 470 -9.11 15.06 -20.13
CA ARG A 470 -10.33 14.66 -20.84
C ARG A 470 -11.46 15.68 -20.71
N LYS A 471 -11.18 16.87 -20.19
CA LYS A 471 -12.18 17.88 -19.80
C LYS A 471 -13.17 18.21 -20.91
N GLU A 472 -12.68 18.56 -22.10
CA GLU A 472 -13.54 18.94 -23.22
C GLU A 472 -14.57 17.86 -23.58
N SER A 473 -14.17 16.58 -23.55
CA SER A 473 -15.08 15.46 -23.79
C SER A 473 -16.07 15.27 -22.64
N ILE A 474 -15.63 15.39 -21.39
CA ILE A 474 -16.49 15.24 -20.21
C ILE A 474 -17.57 16.33 -20.18
N MET A 475 -17.23 17.56 -20.53
CA MET A 475 -18.17 18.69 -20.54
C MET A 475 -19.28 18.53 -21.61
N GLN A 476 -19.11 17.64 -22.59
CA GLN A 476 -20.08 17.41 -23.67
C GLN A 476 -21.12 16.33 -23.34
N VAL A 477 -20.95 15.58 -22.25
CA VAL A 477 -21.84 14.49 -21.87
C VAL A 477 -22.59 14.80 -20.58
N SER A 478 -23.77 14.18 -20.41
CA SER A 478 -24.72 14.52 -19.34
C SER A 478 -25.12 13.34 -18.45
N SER A 479 -24.41 12.21 -18.50
CA SER A 479 -24.69 11.04 -17.67
C SER A 479 -23.43 10.38 -17.14
N LEU A 480 -23.56 9.68 -16.00
CA LEU A 480 -22.44 8.96 -15.38
C LEU A 480 -21.86 7.92 -16.34
N ASP A 481 -22.72 7.13 -17.00
CA ASP A 481 -22.28 6.07 -17.92
C ASP A 481 -21.48 6.64 -19.10
N SER A 482 -21.88 7.81 -19.63
CA SER A 482 -21.14 8.47 -20.71
C SER A 482 -19.79 9.03 -20.26
N ILE A 483 -19.71 9.55 -19.03
CA ILE A 483 -18.45 9.99 -18.42
C ILE A 483 -17.53 8.79 -18.18
N GLU A 484 -18.06 7.70 -17.63
CA GLU A 484 -17.31 6.45 -17.44
C GLU A 484 -16.83 5.89 -18.78
N ALA A 485 -17.63 5.97 -19.85
CA ALA A 485 -17.22 5.52 -21.18
C ALA A 485 -16.04 6.34 -21.75
N ILE A 486 -16.03 7.67 -21.56
CA ILE A 486 -14.90 8.54 -21.96
C ILE A 486 -13.62 8.16 -21.22
N LEU A 487 -13.76 7.71 -19.97
CA LEU A 487 -12.66 7.43 -19.05
C LEU A 487 -12.31 5.94 -18.95
N ALA A 488 -13.01 5.08 -19.71
CA ALA A 488 -12.82 3.63 -19.66
C ALA A 488 -11.44 3.21 -20.18
N ASP A 489 -10.96 3.88 -21.23
CA ASP A 489 -9.67 3.60 -21.86
C ASP A 489 -8.60 4.63 -21.47
N LEU A 490 -7.64 4.16 -20.66
CA LEU A 490 -6.47 4.92 -20.25
C LEU A 490 -5.18 4.43 -20.96
N SER A 491 -5.27 3.62 -22.00
CA SER A 491 -4.10 3.08 -22.73
C SER A 491 -3.17 4.16 -23.29
N SER A 492 -3.73 5.30 -23.69
CA SER A 492 -3.00 6.47 -24.20
C SER A 492 -2.36 7.35 -23.13
N ILE A 493 -2.68 7.13 -21.85
CA ILE A 493 -2.23 7.97 -20.75
C ILE A 493 -0.76 7.67 -20.44
N ARG A 494 0.09 8.69 -20.53
CA ARG A 494 1.49 8.63 -20.08
C ARG A 494 1.63 9.31 -18.73
N VAL A 495 1.94 8.54 -17.68
CA VAL A 495 1.92 9.02 -16.29
C VAL A 495 2.89 10.18 -16.08
N LEU A 496 4.18 9.94 -16.35
CA LEU A 496 5.23 10.90 -16.01
C LEU A 496 5.09 12.24 -16.77
N PRO A 497 4.89 12.28 -18.11
CA PRO A 497 4.70 13.52 -18.84
C PRO A 497 3.49 14.33 -18.37
N LEU A 498 2.36 13.67 -18.08
CA LEU A 498 1.15 14.36 -17.63
C LEU A 498 1.31 14.94 -16.22
N VAL A 499 1.92 14.19 -15.31
CA VAL A 499 2.24 14.68 -13.95
C VAL A 499 3.18 15.88 -14.02
N GLN A 500 4.27 15.79 -14.79
CA GLN A 500 5.21 16.90 -14.95
C GLN A 500 4.55 18.14 -15.55
N LEU A 501 3.75 17.96 -16.61
CA LEU A 501 3.02 19.06 -17.24
C LEU A 501 2.08 19.75 -16.24
N ALA A 502 1.30 18.99 -15.49
CA ALA A 502 0.37 19.55 -14.52
C ALA A 502 1.05 20.27 -13.36
N LEU A 503 2.20 19.77 -12.89
CA LEU A 503 2.96 20.38 -11.81
C LEU A 503 3.76 21.61 -12.27
N SER A 504 4.09 21.71 -13.57
CA SER A 504 4.84 22.83 -14.17
C SER A 504 4.01 24.07 -14.47
N ARG A 505 2.69 23.93 -14.61
CA ARG A 505 1.78 25.06 -14.86
C ARG A 505 1.63 25.84 -13.57
N ASP A 506 1.75 27.17 -13.62
CA ASP A 506 1.50 28.05 -12.48
C ASP A 506 0.02 28.13 -12.11
#